data_AF-A0A1Q6ZCN1-F1
#
_entry.id   AF-A0A1Q6ZCN1-F1
#
_cell.length_a   1.000
_cell.length_b   1.000
_cell.length_c   1.000
_cell.angle_alpha   90.00
_cell.angle_beta   90.00
_cell.angle_gamma   90.00
#
_symmetry.space_group_name_H-M   'P 1'
#
loop_
_entity.id
_entity.type
_entity.pdbx_description
1 polymer ?
#
loop_
_entity_poly.entity_id
_entity_poly.type
_entity_poly.pdbx_seq_one_letter_code
_entity_poly.pdbx_strand_id
1 'polypeptide(L)'
;MLIASSQSSKRKKHKRARLVINPRDGQNVTNITAMIAVLSAAGWKTDIALKEYGGQSVELATRAAEEGYDLVLGYGGDGTLNQVLNGAMNVKGCRSVLGVIPGGTANVWATEIGVPHDPLKAVLAVLESEARTIDIGYVEVQGLSLPAVDQHNQDEKLGQKSRKAKKKGAKLKALHHFLLMAGLGLDAAIMEHSSDALKHRFGPLAVGLSVVEELPALHPFPVEIRIGDSRQHGNLVWKGEALQIVIGNTRSYANLVQITPDAYLDDGMIDVCVIKPGDPLTGIEQISSLLFRHKPDHVTTEHFHGSSTVISVPASIELQLDGSPMQLKDYLNKTDRQALRKASNDQEVMVNYRFAALPRAIQIAIPSAYHGGLFSQPPAEEPHPEASQQRNGPHGHVQDHPGESAQRESPERISSLLEQGHRVTVTGVLPQPDDEHRYIIAGTVLKRNGGDSQPVAVQVIDHACILRYTGEQVAPAAFQDLHEGAAIVVVGKKSKRNVILATHVLI
;
A
#
# COMPACT_ATOMS: atom_id res chain seq x y z
N MET A 1 2.69 -18.30 0.07
CA MET A 1 1.54 -18.64 0.97
C MET A 1 0.55 -17.49 0.96
N LEU A 2 -0.66 -17.75 0.47
CA LEU A 2 -1.71 -16.75 0.29
C LEU A 2 -2.36 -16.35 1.62
N ILE A 3 -2.84 -15.11 1.73
CA ILE A 3 -3.52 -14.62 2.93
C ILE A 3 -4.78 -15.46 3.22
N ALA A 4 -5.52 -15.85 2.19
CA ALA A 4 -6.69 -16.72 2.29
C ALA A 4 -6.38 -18.17 2.74
N SER A 5 -5.13 -18.66 2.63
CA SER A 5 -4.80 -20.05 2.99
C SER A 5 -4.94 -20.33 4.48
N SER A 6 -5.79 -21.27 4.86
CA SER A 6 -5.87 -21.86 6.18
C SER A 6 -4.63 -22.72 6.45
N GLN A 7 -3.88 -22.44 7.52
CA GLN A 7 -2.88 -23.40 7.97
C GLN A 7 -3.58 -24.69 8.39
N SER A 8 -3.36 -25.74 7.60
CA SER A 8 -3.60 -27.13 7.99
C SER A 8 -2.75 -27.45 9.22
N SER A 9 -3.33 -27.28 10.40
CA SER A 9 -2.77 -27.78 11.65
C SER A 9 -3.91 -28.04 12.63
N LYS A 10 -3.80 -29.17 13.32
CA LYS A 10 -4.76 -29.76 14.26
C LYS A 10 -5.03 -28.85 15.47
N ARG A 11 -5.78 -27.77 15.24
CA ARG A 11 -6.60 -26.94 16.15
C ARG A 11 -6.90 -25.66 15.36
N LYS A 12 -8.07 -25.59 14.70
CA LYS A 12 -8.52 -24.40 13.93
C LYS A 12 -8.67 -23.19 14.85
N LYS A 13 -7.57 -22.48 15.13
CA LYS A 13 -7.62 -21.14 15.72
C LYS A 13 -7.95 -20.20 14.55
N HIS A 14 -9.08 -19.51 14.62
CA HIS A 14 -9.43 -18.51 13.60
C HIS A 14 -8.30 -17.48 13.45
N LYS A 15 -7.91 -17.17 12.21
CA LYS A 15 -7.01 -16.05 11.93
C LYS A 15 -7.66 -14.74 12.37
N ARG A 16 -6.88 -13.83 12.94
CA ARG A 16 -7.37 -12.54 13.46
C ARG A 16 -6.94 -11.41 12.52
N ALA A 17 -7.91 -10.59 12.13
CA ALA A 17 -7.66 -9.36 11.36
C ALA A 17 -8.05 -8.13 12.19
N ARG A 18 -7.28 -7.05 12.07
CA ARG A 18 -7.65 -5.73 12.60
C ARG A 18 -7.83 -4.76 11.43
N LEU A 19 -8.99 -4.12 11.35
CA LEU A 19 -9.26 -3.04 10.39
C LEU A 19 -9.10 -1.70 11.08
N VAL A 20 -8.01 -0.98 10.79
CA VAL A 20 -7.72 0.38 11.28
C VAL A 20 -8.29 1.39 10.28
N ILE A 21 -9.27 2.19 10.70
CA ILE A 21 -10.11 2.97 9.79
C ILE A 21 -9.93 4.46 10.03
N ASN A 22 -9.63 5.20 8.97
CA ASN A 22 -9.77 6.64 8.95
C ASN A 22 -11.14 7.00 8.34
N PRO A 23 -12.13 7.50 9.12
CA PRO A 23 -13.51 7.62 8.68
C PRO A 23 -13.77 8.57 7.50
N ARG A 24 -12.88 9.54 7.24
CA ARG A 24 -12.95 10.57 6.16
C ARG A 24 -14.38 11.04 5.84
N ASP A 25 -14.88 12.01 6.61
CA ASP A 25 -16.25 12.55 6.49
C ASP A 25 -17.37 11.48 6.44
N GLY A 26 -17.10 10.29 6.98
CA GLY A 26 -18.02 9.16 7.01
C GLY A 26 -18.02 8.27 5.77
N GLN A 27 -17.26 8.60 4.71
CA GLN A 27 -17.22 7.77 3.50
C GLN A 27 -16.67 6.37 3.80
N ASN A 28 -15.60 6.31 4.60
CA ASN A 28 -14.92 5.07 4.94
C ASN A 28 -15.62 4.26 6.04
N VAL A 29 -16.86 4.60 6.43
CA VAL A 29 -17.66 3.76 7.34
C VAL A 29 -18.77 2.98 6.64
N THR A 30 -19.14 3.38 5.42
CA THR A 30 -20.27 2.82 4.66
C THR A 30 -20.10 1.33 4.34
N ASN A 31 -18.89 0.90 3.97
CA ASN A 31 -18.61 -0.46 3.50
C ASN A 31 -18.10 -1.42 4.58
N ILE A 32 -17.99 -0.99 5.84
CA ILE A 32 -17.40 -1.81 6.93
C ILE A 32 -18.10 -3.16 7.08
N THR A 33 -19.43 -3.15 7.11
CA THR A 33 -20.22 -4.37 7.29
C THR A 33 -20.02 -5.36 6.13
N ALA A 34 -19.87 -4.84 4.91
CA ALA A 34 -19.61 -5.65 3.71
C ALA A 34 -18.25 -6.33 3.78
N MET A 35 -17.21 -5.56 4.08
CA MET A 35 -15.84 -6.07 4.22
C MET A 35 -15.74 -7.12 5.32
N ILE A 36 -16.41 -6.90 6.47
CA ILE A 36 -16.46 -7.89 7.56
C ILE A 36 -17.16 -9.17 7.13
N ALA A 37 -18.21 -9.08 6.31
CA ALA A 37 -18.89 -10.27 5.77
C ALA A 37 -17.92 -11.10 4.92
N VAL A 38 -17.20 -10.46 3.99
CA VAL A 38 -16.22 -11.14 3.11
C VAL A 38 -15.07 -11.73 3.92
N LEU A 39 -14.46 -10.97 4.82
CA LEU A 39 -13.40 -11.48 5.70
C LEU A 39 -13.89 -12.65 6.57
N SER A 40 -15.12 -12.56 7.09
CA SER A 40 -15.71 -13.64 7.90
C SER A 40 -15.97 -14.90 7.08
N ALA A 41 -16.40 -14.76 5.82
CA ALA A 41 -16.57 -15.88 4.90
C ALA A 41 -15.22 -16.57 4.60
N ALA A 42 -14.13 -15.79 4.57
CA ALA A 42 -12.76 -16.28 4.48
C ALA A 42 -12.18 -16.80 5.83
N GLY A 43 -13.02 -16.91 6.87
CA GLY A 43 -12.62 -17.49 8.15
C GLY A 43 -11.89 -16.55 9.11
N TRP A 44 -11.82 -15.25 8.79
CA TRP A 44 -11.18 -14.24 9.63
C TRP A 44 -12.09 -13.74 10.75
N LYS A 45 -11.54 -13.66 11.97
CA LYS A 45 -12.13 -12.90 13.06
C LYS A 45 -11.62 -11.46 12.99
N THR A 46 -12.44 -10.58 12.41
CA THR A 46 -12.09 -9.17 12.22
C THR A 46 -12.61 -8.30 13.36
N ASP A 47 -11.70 -7.52 13.95
CA ASP A 47 -12.02 -6.43 14.88
C ASP A 47 -11.81 -5.08 14.19
N ILE A 48 -12.59 -4.07 14.59
CA ILE A 48 -12.51 -2.70 14.04
C ILE A 48 -11.74 -1.80 15.02
N ALA A 49 -10.96 -0.87 14.48
CA ALA A 49 -10.33 0.21 15.22
C ALA A 49 -10.56 1.53 14.45
N LEU A 50 -11.47 2.37 14.95
CA LEU A 50 -11.79 3.64 14.32
C LEU A 50 -10.89 4.75 14.87
N LYS A 51 -10.28 5.53 13.96
CA LYS A 51 -9.52 6.72 14.31
C LYS A 51 -10.47 7.87 14.70
N GLU A 52 -10.14 8.53 15.81
CA GLU A 52 -10.86 9.66 16.41
C GLU A 52 -10.05 10.97 16.31
N TYR A 53 -8.71 10.90 16.35
CA TYR A 53 -7.83 12.08 16.28
C TYR A 53 -6.54 11.81 15.49
N GLY A 54 -5.79 12.87 15.17
CA GLY A 54 -4.53 12.79 14.42
C GLY A 54 -3.49 11.92 15.12
N GLY A 55 -2.83 11.03 14.37
CA GLY A 55 -1.78 10.13 14.89
C GLY A 55 -2.29 8.84 15.56
N GLN A 56 -3.58 8.75 15.95
CA GLN A 56 -4.10 7.58 16.66
C GLN A 56 -3.98 6.27 15.88
N SER A 57 -3.96 6.30 14.53
CA SER A 57 -3.80 5.08 13.72
C SER A 57 -2.48 4.36 14.03
N VAL A 58 -1.42 5.09 14.39
CA VAL A 58 -0.14 4.51 14.84
C VAL A 58 -0.34 3.70 16.12
N GLU A 59 -1.07 4.26 17.10
CA GLU A 59 -1.36 3.57 18.37
C GLU A 59 -2.23 2.34 18.15
N LEU A 60 -3.26 2.45 17.31
CA LEU A 60 -4.17 1.36 16.99
C LEU A 60 -3.45 0.21 16.29
N ALA A 61 -2.56 0.52 15.34
CA ALA A 61 -1.73 -0.48 14.67
C ALA A 61 -0.65 -1.08 15.57
N THR A 62 -0.03 -0.28 16.45
CA THR A 62 0.92 -0.76 17.46
C THR A 62 0.25 -1.80 18.35
N ARG A 63 -0.93 -1.49 18.90
CA ARG A 63 -1.70 -2.44 19.73
C ARG A 63 -2.08 -3.70 18.96
N ALA A 64 -2.48 -3.57 17.70
CA ALA A 64 -2.79 -4.73 16.88
C ALA A 64 -1.57 -5.65 16.66
N ALA A 65 -0.40 -5.07 16.43
CA ALA A 65 0.84 -5.84 16.31
C ALA A 65 1.24 -6.49 17.65
N GLU A 66 1.12 -5.78 18.78
CA GLU A 66 1.38 -6.31 20.14
C GLU A 66 0.42 -7.46 20.52
N GLU A 67 -0.85 -7.33 20.17
CA GLU A 67 -1.88 -8.35 20.39
C GLU A 67 -1.74 -9.56 19.45
N GLY A 68 -0.80 -9.52 18.50
CA GLY A 68 -0.50 -10.60 17.58
C GLY A 68 -1.63 -10.88 16.59
N TYR A 69 -2.23 -9.84 16.00
CA TYR A 69 -3.11 -10.02 14.84
C TYR A 69 -2.30 -10.55 13.65
N ASP A 70 -2.88 -11.51 12.92
CA ASP A 70 -2.21 -12.08 11.75
C ASP A 70 -2.23 -11.09 10.56
N LEU A 71 -3.27 -10.25 10.48
CA LEU A 71 -3.47 -9.25 9.44
C LEU A 71 -3.88 -7.89 10.04
N VAL A 72 -3.23 -6.81 9.62
CA VAL A 72 -3.62 -5.43 9.99
C VAL A 72 -3.87 -4.64 8.72
N LEU A 73 -5.11 -4.21 8.52
CA LEU A 73 -5.57 -3.49 7.33
C LEU A 73 -5.76 -2.02 7.65
N GLY A 74 -5.10 -1.13 6.90
CA GLY A 74 -5.41 0.30 6.90
C GLY A 74 -6.50 0.61 5.87
N TYR A 75 -7.66 1.10 6.33
CA TYR A 75 -8.70 1.63 5.44
C TYR A 75 -8.65 3.16 5.43
N GLY A 76 -8.10 3.71 4.35
CA GLY A 76 -7.83 5.14 4.19
C GLY A 76 -6.88 5.41 3.03
N GLY A 77 -6.24 6.58 3.03
CA GLY A 77 -5.20 6.93 2.06
C GLY A 77 -3.80 6.49 2.45
N ASP A 78 -2.81 6.91 1.66
CA ASP A 78 -1.39 6.57 1.86
C ASP A 78 -0.88 6.96 3.26
N GLY A 79 -1.28 8.12 3.79
CA GLY A 79 -0.94 8.51 5.16
C GLY A 79 -1.54 7.61 6.26
N THR A 80 -2.69 6.96 5.99
CA THR A 80 -3.25 5.96 6.93
C THR A 80 -2.42 4.68 6.89
N LEU A 81 -2.01 4.24 5.69
CA LEU A 81 -1.11 3.11 5.53
C LEU A 81 0.27 3.38 6.18
N ASN A 82 0.85 4.57 5.99
CA ASN A 82 2.10 4.96 6.62
C ASN A 82 2.02 4.92 8.16
N GLN A 83 0.88 5.37 8.74
CA GLN A 83 0.68 5.28 10.19
C GLN A 83 0.53 3.85 10.67
N VAL A 84 -0.16 2.99 9.91
CA VAL A 84 -0.27 1.56 10.21
C VAL A 84 1.10 0.89 10.16
N LEU A 85 1.90 1.19 9.13
CA LEU A 85 3.29 0.76 8.98
C LEU A 85 4.12 1.15 10.21
N ASN A 86 4.17 2.45 10.53
CA ASN A 86 4.97 2.95 11.65
C ASN A 86 4.50 2.35 13.00
N GLY A 87 3.19 2.11 13.18
CA GLY A 87 2.66 1.43 14.35
C GLY A 87 3.15 -0.01 14.46
N ALA A 88 3.15 -0.76 13.37
CA ALA A 88 3.67 -2.13 13.34
C ALA A 88 5.20 -2.18 13.55
N MET A 89 5.94 -1.21 13.00
CA MET A 89 7.40 -1.08 13.18
C MET A 89 7.82 -0.77 14.62
N ASN A 90 6.93 -0.22 15.46
CA ASN A 90 7.19 -0.05 16.88
C ASN A 90 7.32 -1.38 17.63
N VAL A 91 6.78 -2.47 17.08
CA VAL A 91 6.75 -3.79 17.70
C VAL A 91 7.88 -4.66 17.15
N LYS A 92 8.88 -4.93 17.99
CA LYS A 92 10.01 -5.79 17.63
C LYS A 92 9.53 -7.20 17.27
N GLY A 93 9.93 -7.68 16.10
CA GLY A 93 9.55 -9.01 15.62
C GLY A 93 8.07 -9.13 15.27
N CYS A 94 7.43 -8.02 14.89
CA CYS A 94 6.07 -8.00 14.36
C CYS A 94 5.89 -9.11 13.30
N ARG A 95 4.82 -9.90 13.46
CA ARG A 95 4.46 -11.00 12.55
C ARG A 95 3.21 -10.70 11.73
N SER A 96 2.59 -9.55 11.97
CA SER A 96 1.39 -9.13 11.25
C SER A 96 1.75 -8.83 9.81
N VAL A 97 0.95 -9.35 8.89
CA VAL A 97 0.96 -8.89 7.50
C VAL A 97 0.17 -7.59 7.44
N LEU A 98 0.72 -6.56 6.79
CA LEU A 98 0.02 -5.31 6.57
C LEU A 98 -0.74 -5.34 5.24
N GLY A 99 -1.88 -4.68 5.16
CA GLY A 99 -2.61 -4.50 3.91
C GLY A 99 -3.32 -3.15 3.86
N VAL A 100 -3.74 -2.77 2.66
CA VAL A 100 -4.45 -1.51 2.41
C VAL A 100 -5.84 -1.79 1.86
N ILE A 101 -6.83 -1.01 2.31
CA ILE A 101 -8.09 -0.82 1.61
C ILE A 101 -8.13 0.65 1.19
N PRO A 102 -8.24 0.96 -0.11
CA PRO A 102 -8.21 2.35 -0.59
C PRO A 102 -9.41 3.14 -0.06
N GLY A 103 -9.14 4.25 0.61
CA GLY A 103 -10.15 5.17 1.13
C GLY A 103 -9.67 6.63 1.19
N GLY A 104 -8.53 6.94 0.56
CA GLY A 104 -7.97 8.27 0.42
C GLY A 104 -8.16 8.84 -0.98
N THR A 105 -7.54 9.99 -1.25
CA THR A 105 -7.66 10.70 -2.53
C THR A 105 -6.74 10.11 -3.60
N ALA A 106 -5.45 9.90 -3.27
CA ALA A 106 -4.47 9.41 -4.23
C ALA A 106 -4.40 7.88 -4.24
N ASN A 107 -4.23 7.26 -3.07
CA ASN A 107 -4.07 5.80 -2.91
C ASN A 107 -2.95 5.29 -3.84
N VAL A 108 -1.80 5.94 -3.78
CA VAL A 108 -0.64 5.66 -4.64
C VAL A 108 -0.20 4.22 -4.45
N TRP A 109 0.01 3.79 -3.20
CA TRP A 109 0.42 2.42 -2.91
C TRP A 109 -0.53 1.40 -3.55
N ALA A 110 -1.83 1.55 -3.28
CA ALA A 110 -2.84 0.62 -3.77
C ALA A 110 -2.86 0.55 -5.29
N THR A 111 -2.74 1.69 -5.97
CA THR A 111 -2.68 1.75 -7.43
C THR A 111 -1.41 1.07 -7.95
N GLU A 112 -0.28 1.31 -7.30
CA GLU A 112 1.02 0.78 -7.70
C GLU A 112 1.10 -0.76 -7.59
N ILE A 113 0.43 -1.35 -6.60
CA ILE A 113 0.34 -2.82 -6.42
C ILE A 113 -0.93 -3.44 -7.01
N GLY A 114 -1.76 -2.67 -7.73
CA GLY A 114 -2.95 -3.18 -8.42
C GLY A 114 -4.13 -3.53 -7.51
N VAL A 115 -4.18 -3.01 -6.29
CA VAL A 115 -5.35 -3.16 -5.40
C VAL A 115 -6.50 -2.29 -5.92
N PRO A 116 -7.69 -2.85 -6.20
CA PRO A 116 -8.84 -2.08 -6.68
C PRO A 116 -9.30 -1.01 -5.68
N HIS A 117 -9.80 0.12 -6.18
CA HIS A 117 -10.33 1.21 -5.33
C HIS A 117 -11.69 0.91 -4.70
N ASP A 118 -12.46 -0.02 -5.27
CA ASP A 118 -13.68 -0.50 -4.63
C ASP A 118 -13.34 -1.29 -3.35
N PRO A 119 -13.87 -0.94 -2.17
CA PRO A 119 -13.46 -1.56 -0.91
C PRO A 119 -13.73 -3.06 -0.81
N LEU A 120 -14.77 -3.59 -1.46
CA LEU A 120 -15.04 -5.03 -1.43
C LEU A 120 -14.05 -5.77 -2.31
N LYS A 121 -13.81 -5.27 -3.53
CA LYS A 121 -12.79 -5.83 -4.43
C LYS A 121 -11.39 -5.72 -3.83
N ALA A 122 -11.08 -4.65 -3.11
CA ALA A 122 -9.84 -4.50 -2.36
C ALA A 122 -9.66 -5.61 -1.32
N VAL A 123 -10.71 -5.91 -0.53
CA VAL A 123 -10.68 -7.03 0.43
C VAL A 123 -10.45 -8.37 -0.28
N LEU A 124 -11.10 -8.62 -1.41
CA LEU A 124 -10.88 -9.84 -2.19
C LEU A 124 -9.43 -9.94 -2.68
N ALA A 125 -8.89 -8.86 -3.26
CA ALA A 125 -7.50 -8.80 -3.71
C ALA A 125 -6.50 -9.00 -2.56
N VAL A 126 -6.77 -8.41 -1.38
CA VAL A 126 -5.97 -8.62 -0.17
C VAL A 126 -6.02 -10.08 0.28
N LEU A 127 -7.18 -10.73 0.24
CA LEU A 127 -7.29 -12.15 0.59
C LEU A 127 -6.54 -13.05 -0.41
N GLU A 128 -6.53 -12.68 -1.68
CA GLU A 128 -5.75 -13.31 -2.75
C GLU A 128 -4.27 -12.86 -2.77
N SER A 129 -3.81 -12.11 -1.78
CA SER A 129 -2.42 -11.63 -1.76
C SER A 129 -1.46 -12.65 -1.18
N GLU A 130 -0.20 -12.56 -1.60
CA GLU A 130 0.93 -13.16 -0.92
C GLU A 130 1.50 -12.22 0.13
N ALA A 131 1.97 -12.77 1.25
CA ALA A 131 2.76 -12.00 2.21
C ALA A 131 4.20 -11.89 1.72
N ARG A 132 4.66 -10.68 1.38
CA ARG A 132 6.04 -10.40 1.00
C ARG A 132 6.73 -9.54 2.04
N THR A 133 7.98 -9.86 2.33
CA THR A 133 8.79 -9.01 3.21
C THR A 133 9.46 -7.95 2.34
N ILE A 134 9.24 -6.68 2.68
CA ILE A 134 9.74 -5.53 1.92
C ILE A 134 10.69 -4.69 2.74
N ASP A 135 11.49 -3.92 2.03
CA ASP A 135 12.34 -2.87 2.54
C ASP A 135 11.50 -1.63 2.84
N ILE A 136 11.92 -0.90 3.87
CA ILE A 136 11.23 0.30 4.32
C ILE A 136 12.24 1.43 4.42
N GLY A 137 11.96 2.54 3.73
CA GLY A 137 12.73 3.75 3.84
C GLY A 137 12.63 4.35 5.24
N TYR A 138 13.72 4.91 5.74
CA TYR A 138 13.70 5.70 6.97
C TYR A 138 14.54 6.96 6.85
N VAL A 139 14.21 7.95 7.67
CA VAL A 139 14.95 9.20 7.81
C VAL A 139 15.38 9.43 9.25
N GLU A 140 16.59 9.96 9.44
CA GLU A 140 17.06 10.52 10.69
C GLU A 140 17.80 11.84 10.49
N VAL A 141 17.69 12.76 11.44
CA VAL A 141 18.52 13.98 11.45
C VAL A 141 19.86 13.66 12.11
N GLN A 142 20.95 13.73 11.35
CA GLN A 142 22.29 13.50 11.88
C GLN A 142 22.80 14.70 12.69
N GLY A 143 22.46 15.92 12.27
CA GLY A 143 22.76 17.16 12.99
C GLY A 143 22.57 18.39 12.11
N LEU A 144 22.88 19.55 12.69
CA LEU A 144 22.89 20.85 12.02
C LEU A 144 24.33 21.27 11.72
N SER A 145 24.56 21.85 10.55
CA SER A 145 25.78 22.57 10.21
C SER A 145 25.46 24.07 10.20
N LEU A 146 26.11 24.83 11.09
CA LEU A 146 25.97 26.28 11.18
C LEU A 146 27.01 26.97 10.29
N PRO A 147 26.73 28.16 9.75
CA PRO A 147 27.74 28.97 9.10
C PRO A 147 28.86 29.29 10.09
N ALA A 148 30.10 29.33 9.59
CA ALA A 148 31.24 29.76 10.37
C ALA A 148 31.17 31.29 10.60
N VAL A 149 30.39 31.72 11.60
CA VAL A 149 30.55 33.05 12.19
C VAL A 149 31.37 32.87 13.46
N ASP A 150 32.64 33.28 13.39
CA ASP A 150 33.65 33.37 14.45
C ASP A 150 34.19 32.05 15.07
N GLN A 151 34.77 31.18 14.25
CA GLN A 151 35.69 30.12 14.71
C GLN A 151 37.12 30.64 14.96
N HIS A 152 37.29 31.65 15.80
CA HIS A 152 38.62 32.02 16.31
C HIS A 152 38.80 31.76 17.82
N ASN A 153 37.92 30.99 18.47
CA ASN A 153 38.11 30.67 19.89
C ASN A 153 37.50 29.34 20.41
N GLN A 154 37.19 28.36 19.55
CA GLN A 154 36.60 27.08 20.01
C GLN A 154 37.34 25.80 19.61
N ASP A 155 38.40 25.88 18.79
CA ASP A 155 39.10 24.68 18.31
C ASP A 155 39.98 23.99 19.37
N GLU A 156 40.26 24.62 20.51
CA GLU A 156 41.09 23.98 21.56
C GLU A 156 40.30 23.22 22.64
N LYS A 157 38.96 23.34 22.74
CA LYS A 157 38.20 22.74 23.86
C LYS A 157 37.23 21.61 23.51
N LEU A 158 36.86 21.42 22.24
CA LEU A 158 35.91 20.34 21.86
C LEU A 158 36.57 18.98 21.52
N GLY A 159 37.89 18.94 21.29
CA GLY A 159 38.60 17.71 20.92
C GLY A 159 38.62 16.60 21.98
N GLN A 160 38.38 16.91 23.27
CA GLN A 160 38.48 15.93 24.35
C GLN A 160 37.13 15.46 24.94
N LYS A 161 36.03 16.22 24.79
CA LYS A 161 34.73 15.81 25.35
C LYS A 161 33.94 14.86 24.42
N SER A 162 34.12 14.95 23.10
CA SER A 162 33.39 14.12 22.13
C SER A 162 33.85 12.65 22.08
N ARG A 163 35.05 12.33 22.59
CA ARG A 163 35.53 10.94 22.69
C ARG A 163 34.96 10.15 23.89
N LYS A 164 34.47 10.82 24.94
CA LYS A 164 33.91 10.15 26.14
C LYS A 164 32.40 9.90 26.10
N ALA A 165 31.65 10.56 25.21
CA ALA A 165 30.19 10.39 25.11
C ALA A 165 29.75 9.14 24.31
N LYS A 166 30.66 8.47 23.58
CA LYS A 166 30.35 7.28 22.77
C LYS A 166 30.11 5.97 23.56
N LYS A 167 30.03 6.02 24.91
CA LYS A 167 29.95 4.82 25.77
C LYS A 167 28.74 4.74 26.73
N LYS A 168 27.71 5.57 26.54
CA LYS A 168 26.42 5.37 27.23
C LYS A 168 25.34 5.25 26.18
N GLY A 169 24.60 4.13 26.21
CA GLY A 169 23.58 3.77 25.24
C GLY A 169 22.66 4.95 24.94
N ALA A 170 22.82 5.51 23.73
CA ALA A 170 21.88 6.48 23.22
C ALA A 170 20.54 5.76 23.10
N LYS A 171 19.48 6.33 23.71
CA LYS A 171 18.11 6.06 23.28
C LYS A 171 18.12 6.14 21.76
N LEU A 172 17.71 5.07 21.08
CA LEU A 172 17.54 5.10 19.62
C LEU A 172 16.75 6.37 19.29
N LYS A 173 17.32 7.25 18.47
CA LYS A 173 16.59 8.40 17.92
C LYS A 173 15.33 7.84 17.26
N ALA A 174 14.20 8.55 17.35
CA ALA A 174 12.98 8.14 16.68
C ALA A 174 13.29 8.05 15.17
N LEU A 175 13.28 6.83 14.64
CA LEU A 175 13.37 6.58 13.20
C LEU A 175 11.97 6.78 12.65
N HIS A 176 11.86 7.58 11.61
CA HIS A 176 10.58 7.77 10.93
C HIS A 176 10.63 7.09 9.59
N HIS A 177 9.66 6.21 9.37
CA HIS A 177 9.62 5.32 8.24
C HIS A 177 8.66 5.84 7.17
N PHE A 178 9.01 5.58 5.91
CA PHE A 178 8.18 5.85 4.76
C PHE A 178 8.16 4.61 3.85
N LEU A 179 7.00 4.35 3.25
CA LEU A 179 6.80 3.24 2.32
C LEU A 179 7.05 3.65 0.88
N LEU A 180 6.56 4.84 0.49
CA LEU A 180 6.55 5.32 -0.88
C LEU A 180 7.76 6.21 -1.12
N MET A 181 7.78 7.36 -0.44
CA MET A 181 8.77 8.39 -0.70
C MET A 181 8.88 9.43 0.41
N ALA A 182 10.05 10.04 0.47
CA ALA A 182 10.28 11.30 1.16
C ALA A 182 10.54 12.41 0.15
N GLY A 183 10.19 13.64 0.50
CA GLY A 183 10.38 14.81 -0.36
C GLY A 183 10.96 15.99 0.40
N LEU A 184 11.85 16.74 -0.25
CA LEU A 184 12.38 18.01 0.22
C LEU A 184 12.11 19.09 -0.84
N GLY A 185 11.46 20.18 -0.44
CA GLY A 185 11.10 21.30 -1.32
C GLY A 185 9.61 21.35 -1.67
N LEU A 186 9.30 21.37 -2.97
CA LEU A 186 7.99 21.66 -3.57
C LEU A 186 6.77 20.93 -2.94
N ASP A 187 6.96 19.74 -2.37
CA ASP A 187 5.86 18.91 -1.84
C ASP A 187 5.09 19.52 -0.68
N ALA A 188 5.71 20.40 0.11
CA ALA A 188 5.02 21.13 1.17
C ALA A 188 4.07 22.20 0.63
N ALA A 189 4.52 22.96 -0.38
CA ALA A 189 3.78 24.10 -0.93
C ALA A 189 2.53 23.67 -1.74
N ILE A 190 2.64 22.61 -2.55
CA ILE A 190 1.52 22.12 -3.39
C ILE A 190 0.39 21.51 -2.55
N MET A 191 0.72 20.80 -1.48
CA MET A 191 -0.29 20.11 -0.65
C MET A 191 -1.17 21.08 0.15
N GLU A 192 -0.64 22.26 0.49
CA GLU A 192 -1.36 23.27 1.26
C GLU A 192 -2.43 24.02 0.42
N HIS A 193 -2.24 24.15 -0.89
CA HIS A 193 -3.07 25.00 -1.76
C HIS A 193 -4.03 24.24 -2.70
N SER A 194 -3.91 22.91 -2.80
CA SER A 194 -4.75 22.14 -3.72
C SER A 194 -6.14 21.86 -3.14
N SER A 195 -7.13 22.69 -3.47
CA SER A 195 -8.54 22.49 -3.07
C SER A 195 -9.08 21.11 -3.49
N ASP A 196 -9.84 20.46 -2.59
CA ASP A 196 -10.45 19.14 -2.82
C ASP A 196 -11.40 19.10 -4.03
N ALA A 197 -11.95 20.25 -4.43
CA ALA A 197 -12.88 20.38 -5.54
C ALA A 197 -12.22 20.29 -6.93
N LEU A 198 -10.96 20.67 -7.07
CA LEU A 198 -10.22 20.60 -8.34
C LEU A 198 -9.70 19.18 -8.60
N LYS A 199 -9.32 18.47 -7.53
CA LYS A 199 -8.78 17.10 -7.54
C LYS A 199 -9.78 16.05 -8.05
N HIS A 200 -11.08 16.26 -7.86
CA HIS A 200 -12.11 15.27 -8.20
C HIS A 200 -12.75 15.42 -9.59
N ARG A 201 -12.54 16.54 -10.30
CA ARG A 201 -13.40 16.92 -11.44
C ARG A 201 -12.72 16.98 -12.81
N PHE A 202 -11.39 17.04 -12.87
CA PHE A 202 -10.65 17.31 -14.12
C PHE A 202 -9.47 16.36 -14.42
N GLY A 203 -9.24 15.34 -13.61
CA GLY A 203 -8.19 14.34 -13.85
C GLY A 203 -6.75 14.90 -13.79
N PRO A 204 -5.74 14.13 -14.28
CA PRO A 204 -4.31 14.44 -14.21
C PRO A 204 -3.91 15.85 -14.66
N LEU A 205 -4.63 16.42 -15.63
CA LEU A 205 -4.33 17.73 -16.23
C LEU A 205 -4.52 18.90 -15.26
N ALA A 206 -5.47 18.81 -14.32
CA ALA A 206 -5.67 19.88 -13.34
C ALA A 206 -4.57 19.91 -12.27
N VAL A 207 -4.05 18.74 -11.89
CA VAL A 207 -2.88 18.66 -11.00
C VAL A 207 -1.65 19.23 -11.70
N GLY A 208 -1.45 18.90 -12.98
CA GLY A 208 -0.37 19.47 -13.79
C GLY A 208 -0.45 21.00 -13.91
N LEU A 209 -1.65 21.56 -14.10
CA LEU A 209 -1.84 23.01 -14.25
C LEU A 209 -1.56 23.77 -12.93
N SER A 210 -1.99 23.23 -11.79
CA SER A 210 -1.66 23.82 -10.48
C SER A 210 -0.16 23.81 -10.18
N VAL A 211 0.58 22.80 -10.64
CA VAL A 211 2.05 22.77 -10.54
C VAL A 211 2.68 23.86 -11.41
N VAL A 212 2.15 24.13 -12.61
CA VAL A 212 2.61 25.21 -13.49
C VAL A 212 2.41 26.58 -12.85
N GLU A 213 1.26 26.80 -12.20
CA GLU A 213 0.92 28.08 -11.54
C GLU A 213 1.86 28.40 -10.37
N GLU A 214 2.37 27.37 -9.69
CA GLU A 214 3.28 27.48 -8.54
C GLU A 214 4.77 27.56 -8.94
N LEU A 215 5.13 27.24 -10.20
CA LEU A 215 6.52 27.27 -10.67
C LEU A 215 7.28 28.57 -10.36
N PRO A 216 6.70 29.78 -10.55
CA PRO A 216 7.41 31.03 -10.27
C PRO A 216 7.69 31.27 -8.79
N ALA A 217 6.96 30.60 -7.89
CA ALA A 217 7.17 30.69 -6.45
C ALA A 217 8.27 29.71 -5.96
N LEU A 218 8.77 28.83 -6.84
CA LEU A 218 9.83 27.91 -6.49
C LEU A 218 11.19 28.57 -6.50
N HIS A 219 11.80 28.60 -5.33
CA HIS A 219 13.14 29.11 -5.14
C HIS A 219 14.10 27.91 -5.09
N PRO A 220 15.14 27.88 -5.95
CA PRO A 220 16.19 26.90 -5.83
C PRO A 220 16.85 26.99 -4.45
N PHE A 221 17.29 25.84 -3.93
CA PHE A 221 18.01 25.77 -2.67
C PHE A 221 19.31 24.95 -2.81
N PRO A 222 20.36 25.32 -2.05
CA PRO A 222 21.63 24.61 -2.09
C PRO A 222 21.53 23.22 -1.47
N VAL A 223 22.21 22.25 -2.07
CA VAL A 223 22.19 20.85 -1.66
C VAL A 223 23.58 20.24 -1.74
N GLU A 224 23.90 19.40 -0.76
CA GLU A 224 25.01 18.44 -0.87
C GLU A 224 24.48 17.01 -0.64
N ILE A 225 24.83 16.08 -1.55
CA ILE A 225 24.45 14.67 -1.44
C ILE A 225 25.71 13.83 -1.28
N ARG A 226 25.73 13.03 -0.22
CA ARG A 226 26.79 12.06 0.09
C ARG A 226 26.22 10.66 0.15
N ILE A 227 26.85 9.70 -0.51
CA ILE A 227 26.43 8.29 -0.51
C ILE A 227 27.54 7.43 0.10
N GLY A 228 27.17 6.50 0.98
CA GLY A 228 28.11 5.58 1.59
C GLY A 228 27.45 4.41 2.31
N ASP A 229 28.26 3.50 2.83
CA ASP A 229 27.78 2.48 3.76
C ASP A 229 27.58 3.11 5.15
N SER A 230 26.63 2.55 5.90
CA SER A 230 26.21 2.84 7.29
C SER A 230 27.33 3.12 8.32
N ARG A 231 28.60 2.86 8.00
CA ARG A 231 29.75 2.94 8.90
C ARG A 231 30.78 4.04 8.56
N GLN A 232 30.67 4.74 7.42
CA GLN A 232 31.66 5.76 6.99
C GLN A 232 31.00 7.11 6.65
N HIS A 233 31.79 8.19 6.65
CA HIS A 233 31.37 9.44 5.99
C HIS A 233 31.30 9.14 4.49
N GLY A 234 30.08 9.15 3.93
CA GLY A 234 29.87 8.88 2.51
C GLY A 234 30.65 9.83 1.60
N ASN A 235 30.88 9.40 0.36
CA ASN A 235 31.55 10.20 -0.66
C ASN A 235 30.58 11.28 -1.16
N LEU A 236 31.08 12.51 -1.34
CA LEU A 236 30.31 13.56 -2.02
C LEU A 236 30.10 13.15 -3.47
N VAL A 237 28.85 12.87 -3.84
CA VAL A 237 28.47 12.46 -5.20
C VAL A 237 27.86 13.60 -5.98
N TRP A 238 27.24 14.57 -5.30
CA TRP A 238 26.61 15.71 -5.95
C TRP A 238 26.54 16.94 -5.05
N LYS A 239 26.69 18.11 -5.66
CA LYS A 239 26.55 19.42 -5.03
C LYS A 239 26.02 20.42 -6.06
N GLY A 240 24.98 21.16 -5.71
CA GLY A 240 24.35 22.13 -6.60
C GLY A 240 23.09 22.74 -6.00
N GLU A 241 22.32 23.42 -6.84
CA GLU A 241 20.99 23.94 -6.50
C GLU A 241 19.91 22.94 -6.96
N ALA A 242 18.86 22.78 -6.16
CA ALA A 242 17.69 21.95 -6.51
C ALA A 242 16.40 22.73 -6.32
N LEU A 243 15.38 22.41 -7.13
CA LEU A 243 13.99 22.83 -6.89
C LEU A 243 13.25 21.83 -6.01
N GLN A 244 13.60 20.55 -6.14
CA GLN A 244 13.00 19.47 -5.39
C GLN A 244 13.94 18.28 -5.32
N ILE A 245 13.89 17.55 -4.21
CA ILE A 245 14.53 16.24 -4.07
C ILE A 245 13.46 15.25 -3.67
N VAL A 246 13.38 14.12 -4.37
CA VAL A 246 12.51 13.00 -4.03
C VAL A 246 13.35 11.78 -3.74
N ILE A 247 13.10 11.16 -2.59
CA ILE A 247 13.75 9.93 -2.14
C ILE A 247 12.69 8.84 -2.20
N GLY A 248 12.78 7.96 -3.19
CA GLY A 248 11.82 6.89 -3.44
C GLY A 248 12.24 5.55 -2.85
N ASN A 249 11.28 4.87 -2.24
CA ASN A 249 11.30 3.43 -1.99
C ASN A 249 10.35 2.70 -2.96
N THR A 250 9.39 3.43 -3.57
CA THR A 250 8.63 3.00 -4.74
C THR A 250 8.87 3.92 -5.94
N ARG A 251 8.15 3.72 -7.05
CA ARG A 251 8.43 4.39 -8.33
C ARG A 251 7.50 5.57 -8.57
N SER A 252 6.24 5.46 -8.18
CA SER A 252 5.20 6.41 -8.58
C SER A 252 5.02 7.57 -7.63
N TYR A 253 5.17 8.79 -8.14
CA TYR A 253 4.79 10.04 -7.49
C TYR A 253 3.36 10.41 -7.89
N ALA A 254 2.46 10.42 -6.89
CA ALA A 254 1.05 10.83 -7.01
C ALA A 254 0.25 10.12 -8.13
N ASN A 255 0.61 8.91 -8.55
CA ASN A 255 0.05 8.18 -9.71
C ASN A 255 0.21 8.88 -11.06
N LEU A 256 1.02 9.93 -11.14
CA LEU A 256 1.17 10.75 -12.34
C LEU A 256 2.50 10.47 -13.03
N VAL A 257 3.56 10.32 -12.25
CA VAL A 257 4.94 10.27 -12.76
C VAL A 257 5.71 9.15 -12.05
N GLN A 258 6.50 8.39 -12.79
CA GLN A 258 7.53 7.53 -12.21
C GLN A 258 8.80 8.34 -11.95
N ILE A 259 8.93 8.89 -10.75
CA ILE A 259 10.03 9.79 -10.38
C ILE A 259 11.32 9.03 -10.05
N THR A 260 11.18 7.79 -9.60
CA THR A 260 12.26 6.85 -9.24
C THR A 260 11.99 5.53 -9.96
N PRO A 261 12.08 5.49 -11.30
CA PRO A 261 11.63 4.34 -12.10
C PRO A 261 12.37 3.04 -11.82
N ASP A 262 13.57 3.13 -11.25
CA ASP A 262 14.46 2.00 -10.95
C ASP A 262 14.37 1.55 -9.49
N ALA A 263 13.45 2.11 -8.69
CA ALA A 263 13.27 1.70 -7.30
C ALA A 263 12.72 0.27 -7.18
N TYR A 264 13.27 -0.47 -6.21
CA TYR A 264 12.84 -1.80 -5.82
C TYR A 264 12.58 -1.88 -4.32
N LEU A 265 11.61 -2.70 -3.94
CA LEU A 265 11.19 -2.89 -2.55
C LEU A 265 11.99 -3.96 -1.79
N ASP A 266 13.02 -4.55 -2.40
CA ASP A 266 13.70 -5.73 -1.88
C ASP A 266 15.22 -5.79 -2.18
N ASP A 267 15.83 -4.67 -2.59
CA ASP A 267 17.24 -4.58 -2.97
C ASP A 267 18.15 -3.94 -1.90
N GLY A 268 17.57 -3.47 -0.80
CA GLY A 268 18.24 -2.80 0.31
C GLY A 268 18.70 -1.38 0.00
N MET A 269 18.17 -0.75 -1.04
CA MET A 269 18.57 0.58 -1.51
C MET A 269 17.44 1.61 -1.37
N ILE A 270 17.82 2.88 -1.47
CA ILE A 270 16.91 4.00 -1.71
C ILE A 270 17.32 4.72 -2.98
N ASP A 271 16.32 5.20 -3.71
CA ASP A 271 16.51 5.96 -4.95
C ASP A 271 16.31 7.44 -4.66
N VAL A 272 17.17 8.28 -5.22
CA VAL A 272 17.14 9.74 -5.05
C VAL A 272 17.07 10.39 -6.42
N CYS A 273 16.03 11.17 -6.65
CA CYS A 273 15.84 12.01 -7.82
C CYS A 273 15.96 13.48 -7.41
N VAL A 274 16.89 14.21 -8.01
CA VAL A 274 17.05 15.65 -7.84
C VAL A 274 16.51 16.35 -9.07
N ILE A 275 15.55 17.25 -8.86
CA ILE A 275 15.04 18.15 -9.90
C ILE A 275 15.83 19.45 -9.83
N LYS A 276 16.64 19.71 -10.86
CA LYS A 276 17.49 20.90 -10.95
C LYS A 276 16.68 22.12 -11.39
N PRO A 277 17.09 23.35 -11.00
CA PRO A 277 16.55 24.55 -11.62
C PRO A 277 16.94 24.59 -13.11
N GLY A 278 15.98 24.97 -13.95
CA GLY A 278 16.18 25.21 -15.38
C GLY A 278 15.49 26.50 -15.80
N ASP A 279 15.68 26.90 -17.06
CA ASP A 279 14.93 28.02 -17.63
C ASP A 279 13.42 27.69 -17.64
N PRO A 280 12.52 28.69 -17.50
CA PRO A 280 11.07 28.45 -17.48
C PRO A 280 10.54 27.63 -18.65
N LEU A 281 11.16 27.75 -19.83
CA LEU A 281 10.86 26.93 -21.02
C LEU A 281 11.20 25.45 -20.80
N THR A 282 12.38 25.16 -20.23
CA THR A 282 12.74 23.78 -19.85
C THR A 282 11.86 23.23 -18.72
N GLY A 283 11.34 24.09 -17.84
CA GLY A 283 10.33 23.71 -16.85
C GLY A 283 9.00 23.28 -17.50
N ILE A 284 8.55 24.01 -18.53
CA ILE A 284 7.36 23.63 -19.32
C ILE A 284 7.60 22.35 -20.11
N GLU A 285 8.78 22.18 -20.72
CA GLU A 285 9.17 20.94 -21.41
C GLU A 285 9.23 19.75 -20.44
N GLN A 286 9.72 19.96 -19.22
CA GLN A 286 9.73 18.95 -18.18
C GLN A 286 8.31 18.58 -17.76
N ILE A 287 7.43 19.56 -17.50
CA ILE A 287 6.02 19.28 -17.19
C ILE A 287 5.32 18.56 -18.34
N SER A 288 5.62 18.94 -19.60
CA SER A 288 5.16 18.23 -20.79
C SER A 288 5.68 16.78 -20.83
N SER A 289 6.98 16.55 -20.61
CA SER A 289 7.55 15.21 -20.51
C SER A 289 6.91 14.41 -19.38
N LEU A 290 6.66 15.01 -18.22
CA LEU A 290 6.01 14.36 -17.09
C LEU A 290 4.55 13.97 -17.43
N LEU A 291 3.81 14.85 -18.11
CA LEU A 291 2.42 14.59 -18.53
C LEU A 291 2.31 13.54 -19.65
N PHE A 292 3.24 13.53 -20.62
CA PHE A 292 3.16 12.65 -21.80
C PHE A 292 3.97 11.36 -21.64
N ARG A 293 5.16 11.42 -21.05
CA ARG A 293 6.08 10.27 -20.89
C ARG A 293 5.98 9.62 -19.52
N HIS A 294 5.28 10.23 -18.56
CA HIS A 294 5.15 9.73 -17.17
C HIS A 294 6.50 9.47 -16.50
N LYS A 295 7.59 10.09 -17.01
CA LYS A 295 8.96 9.96 -16.51
C LYS A 295 9.68 11.32 -16.65
N PRO A 296 10.55 11.67 -15.70
CA PRO A 296 11.41 12.84 -15.83
C PRO A 296 12.35 12.69 -17.03
N ASP A 297 12.72 13.83 -17.64
CA ASP A 297 13.80 13.85 -18.62
C ASP A 297 15.16 13.89 -17.89
N HIS A 298 16.16 13.20 -18.42
CA HIS A 298 17.52 13.16 -17.90
C HIS A 298 18.25 14.51 -18.00
N VAL A 299 17.72 15.46 -18.79
CA VAL A 299 18.33 16.79 -18.92
C VAL A 299 18.20 17.62 -17.63
N THR A 300 17.06 17.54 -16.95
CA THR A 300 16.74 18.37 -15.78
C THR A 300 16.76 17.61 -14.46
N THR A 301 17.09 16.31 -14.50
CA THR A 301 17.14 15.45 -13.31
C THR A 301 18.49 14.78 -13.12
N GLU A 302 18.84 14.54 -11.86
CA GLU A 302 19.97 13.68 -11.48
C GLU A 302 19.45 12.54 -10.63
N HIS A 303 19.89 11.31 -10.93
CA HIS A 303 19.46 10.12 -10.22
C HIS A 303 20.64 9.47 -9.49
N PHE A 304 20.40 9.08 -8.25
CA PHE A 304 21.35 8.36 -7.43
C PHE A 304 20.64 7.20 -6.73
N HIS A 305 21.38 6.14 -6.42
CA HIS A 305 20.87 5.04 -5.62
C HIS A 305 21.93 4.58 -4.61
N GLY A 306 21.49 4.06 -3.47
CA GLY A 306 22.41 3.49 -2.48
C GLY A 306 21.73 3.08 -1.18
N SER A 307 22.43 2.30 -0.35
CA SER A 307 21.90 1.79 0.92
C SER A 307 21.78 2.87 2.01
N SER A 308 22.53 3.97 1.90
CA SER A 308 22.49 5.09 2.83
C SER A 308 22.99 6.38 2.17
N THR A 309 22.14 7.40 2.21
CA THR A 309 22.39 8.71 1.60
C THR A 309 22.21 9.80 2.63
N VAL A 310 23.18 10.72 2.71
CA VAL A 310 23.08 11.94 3.52
C VAL A 310 22.83 13.11 2.58
N ILE A 311 21.74 13.83 2.82
CA ILE A 311 21.31 14.98 2.04
C ILE A 311 21.32 16.20 2.98
N SER A 312 22.13 17.19 2.63
CA SER A 312 22.27 18.45 3.35
C SER A 312 21.49 19.55 2.64
N VAL A 313 20.51 20.16 3.30
CA VAL A 313 19.67 21.25 2.77
C VAL A 313 19.45 22.34 3.82
N PRO A 314 19.05 23.58 3.46
CA PRO A 314 18.71 24.61 4.44
C PRO A 314 17.58 24.18 5.39
N ALA A 315 17.60 24.63 6.63
CA ALA A 315 16.61 24.28 7.65
C ALA A 315 15.20 24.82 7.35
N SER A 316 15.10 25.81 6.46
CA SER A 316 13.85 26.32 5.93
C SER A 316 13.15 25.38 4.94
N ILE A 317 13.87 24.38 4.40
CA ILE A 317 13.28 23.41 3.47
C ILE A 317 12.54 22.34 4.25
N GLU A 318 11.24 22.24 3.99
CA GLU A 318 10.37 21.27 4.63
C GLU A 318 10.61 19.86 4.10
N LEU A 319 10.49 18.89 5.00
CA LEU A 319 10.53 17.46 4.72
C LEU A 319 9.10 16.91 4.77
N GLN A 320 8.75 16.05 3.81
CA GLN A 320 7.54 15.22 3.87
C GLN A 320 7.88 13.74 3.77
N LEU A 321 7.05 12.90 4.39
CA LEU A 321 7.09 11.44 4.28
C LEU A 321 5.71 10.92 3.87
N ASP A 322 5.62 10.17 2.76
CA ASP A 322 4.39 9.60 2.20
C ASP A 322 3.23 10.61 2.12
N GLY A 323 3.54 11.87 1.79
CA GLY A 323 2.56 12.96 1.69
C GLY A 323 2.12 13.56 3.04
N SER A 324 2.85 13.29 4.12
CA SER A 324 2.64 13.93 5.42
C SER A 324 3.81 14.88 5.75
N PRO A 325 3.55 16.17 6.02
CA PRO A 325 4.61 17.13 6.35
C PRO A 325 5.22 16.84 7.72
N MET A 326 6.52 17.13 7.84
CA MET A 326 7.32 16.84 9.01
C MET A 326 7.80 18.12 9.66
N GLN A 327 7.57 18.25 10.96
CA GLN A 327 8.07 19.39 11.72
C GLN A 327 9.50 19.11 12.20
N LEU A 328 10.50 19.71 11.54
CA LEU A 328 11.93 19.50 11.85
C LEU A 328 12.25 19.55 13.36
N LYS A 329 11.63 20.47 14.10
CA LYS A 329 11.82 20.62 15.56
C LYS A 329 11.57 19.33 16.36
N ASP A 330 10.71 18.42 15.86
CA ASP A 330 10.36 17.17 16.54
C ASP A 330 11.48 16.12 16.43
N TYR A 331 12.42 16.32 15.50
CA TYR A 331 13.56 15.44 15.18
C TYR A 331 14.87 15.94 15.78
N LEU A 332 14.89 17.20 16.20
CA LEU A 332 16.06 17.84 16.76
C LEU A 332 16.19 17.55 18.25
N ASN A 333 17.42 17.21 18.66
CA ASN A 333 17.75 17.14 20.08
C ASN A 333 17.64 18.54 20.73
N LYS A 334 17.67 18.61 22.08
CA LYS A 334 17.50 19.88 22.79
C LYS A 334 18.55 20.93 22.39
N THR A 335 19.79 20.52 22.16
CA THR A 335 20.91 21.38 21.76
C THR A 335 20.70 21.92 20.35
N ASP A 336 20.36 21.07 19.40
CA ASP A 336 20.11 21.46 18.01
C ASP A 336 18.90 22.38 17.89
N ARG A 337 17.83 22.13 18.67
CA ARG A 337 16.68 23.05 18.75
C ARG A 337 17.05 24.44 19.26
N GLN A 338 17.96 24.51 20.24
CA GLN A 338 18.44 25.79 20.75
C GLN A 338 19.35 26.49 19.75
N ALA A 339 20.17 25.74 19.01
CA ALA A 339 21.00 26.28 17.95
C ALA A 339 20.15 26.88 16.82
N LEU A 340 19.14 26.14 16.33
CA LEU A 340 18.22 26.63 15.30
C LEU A 340 17.50 27.90 15.74
N ARG A 341 16.95 27.95 16.97
CA ARG A 341 16.29 29.15 17.51
C ARG A 341 17.20 30.39 17.65
N LYS A 342 18.51 30.18 17.75
CA LYS A 342 19.50 31.25 17.89
C LYS A 342 20.06 31.71 16.55
N ALA A 343 19.91 30.91 15.50
CA ALA A 343 20.29 31.32 14.17
C ALA A 343 19.35 32.46 13.75
N SER A 344 19.93 33.58 13.30
CA SER A 344 19.15 34.72 12.83
C SER A 344 18.50 34.45 11.46
N ASN A 345 18.98 33.44 10.73
CA ASN A 345 18.55 33.07 9.38
C ASN A 345 18.55 31.54 9.21
N ASP A 346 17.37 30.93 9.06
CA ASP A 346 17.24 29.48 8.89
C ASP A 346 17.74 29.00 7.50
N GLN A 347 17.90 29.90 6.53
CA GLN A 347 18.50 29.58 5.23
C GLN A 347 20.00 29.32 5.30
N GLU A 348 20.65 29.79 6.36
CA GLU A 348 22.08 29.65 6.60
C GLU A 348 22.42 28.38 7.40
N VAL A 349 21.44 27.80 8.09
CA VAL A 349 21.59 26.57 8.87
C VAL A 349 21.31 25.38 7.95
N MET A 350 22.30 24.52 7.71
CA MET A 350 22.09 23.30 6.93
C MET A 350 21.69 22.15 7.85
N VAL A 351 20.68 21.38 7.47
CA VAL A 351 20.25 20.15 8.13
C VAL A 351 20.79 18.96 7.36
N ASN A 352 21.45 18.04 8.06
CA ASN A 352 21.93 16.79 7.47
C ASN A 352 20.91 15.68 7.73
N TYR A 353 20.09 15.37 6.75
CA TYR A 353 19.18 14.23 6.78
C TYR A 353 19.88 12.99 6.25
N ARG A 354 19.81 11.88 6.99
CA ARG A 354 20.21 10.58 6.49
C ARG A 354 18.96 9.80 6.11
N PHE A 355 18.90 9.39 4.86
CA PHE A 355 17.95 8.44 4.33
C PHE A 355 18.63 7.10 4.11
N ALA A 356 17.93 6.01 4.38
CA ALA A 356 18.40 4.66 4.11
C ALA A 356 17.23 3.68 4.07
N ALA A 357 17.45 2.50 3.48
CA ALA A 357 16.51 1.40 3.56
C ALA A 357 16.76 0.56 4.82
N LEU A 358 15.69 0.09 5.46
CA LEU A 358 15.72 -1.04 6.38
C LEU A 358 15.39 -2.29 5.58
N PRO A 359 16.37 -3.15 5.27
CA PRO A 359 16.11 -4.31 4.44
C PRO A 359 15.20 -5.31 5.15
N ARG A 360 14.24 -5.86 4.43
CA ARG A 360 13.31 -6.92 4.87
C ARG A 360 12.63 -6.58 6.20
N ALA A 361 12.18 -5.34 6.33
CA ALA A 361 11.69 -4.76 7.57
C ALA A 361 10.33 -5.28 7.99
N ILE A 362 9.40 -5.44 7.04
CA ILE A 362 8.01 -5.78 7.36
C ILE A 362 7.33 -6.61 6.27
N GLN A 363 6.30 -7.38 6.65
CA GLN A 363 5.46 -8.12 5.72
C GLN A 363 4.26 -7.30 5.25
N ILE A 364 4.03 -7.27 3.95
CA ILE A 364 2.89 -6.61 3.31
C ILE A 364 2.17 -7.57 2.35
N ALA A 365 0.86 -7.38 2.21
CA ALA A 365 0.00 -8.09 1.28
C ALA A 365 0.22 -7.55 -0.14
N ILE A 366 0.70 -8.40 -1.04
CA ILE A 366 0.85 -8.10 -2.47
C ILE A 366 -0.12 -9.00 -3.25
N PRO A 367 -1.09 -8.44 -4.00
CA PRO A 367 -2.05 -9.24 -4.78
C PRO A 367 -1.35 -10.24 -5.70
N SER A 368 -1.86 -11.47 -5.80
CA SER A 368 -1.26 -12.47 -6.71
C SER A 368 -1.33 -12.07 -8.18
N ALA A 369 -2.32 -11.25 -8.55
CA ALA A 369 -2.43 -10.65 -9.89
C ALA A 369 -1.40 -9.55 -10.16
N TYR A 370 -0.55 -9.20 -9.18
CA TYR A 370 0.50 -8.21 -9.36
C TYR A 370 1.65 -8.77 -10.20
N HIS A 371 1.87 -8.18 -11.38
CA HIS A 371 2.97 -8.51 -12.29
C HIS A 371 3.84 -7.30 -12.63
N GLY A 372 3.79 -6.26 -11.78
CA GLY A 372 4.59 -5.05 -11.98
C GLY A 372 6.06 -5.22 -11.58
N GLY A 373 6.85 -4.18 -11.82
CA GLY A 373 8.30 -4.21 -11.65
C GLY A 373 8.85 -3.82 -10.27
N LEU A 374 8.04 -3.67 -9.23
CA LEU A 374 8.51 -3.16 -7.91
C LEU A 374 9.46 -4.08 -7.15
N PHE A 375 9.61 -5.34 -7.58
CA PHE A 375 10.49 -6.31 -6.94
C PHE A 375 11.62 -6.67 -7.89
N SER A 376 12.85 -6.68 -7.37
CA SER A 376 14.05 -7.03 -8.13
C SER A 376 14.09 -8.53 -8.42
N GLN A 377 13.47 -9.34 -7.56
CA GLN A 377 13.24 -10.75 -7.81
C GLN A 377 11.77 -11.02 -8.13
N PRO A 378 11.46 -11.86 -9.14
CA PRO A 378 10.10 -12.29 -9.37
C PRO A 378 9.56 -13.05 -8.13
N PRO A 379 8.23 -13.16 -7.96
CA PRO A 379 7.63 -14.15 -7.05
C PRO A 379 8.42 -15.46 -7.10
N ALA A 380 8.69 -16.07 -5.94
CA ALA A 380 9.15 -17.45 -5.95
C ALA A 380 8.08 -18.28 -6.67
N GLU A 381 8.40 -18.77 -7.87
CA GLU A 381 7.51 -19.68 -8.59
C GLU A 381 7.21 -20.86 -7.67
N GLU A 382 5.94 -20.99 -7.25
CA GLU A 382 5.46 -22.33 -6.91
C GLU A 382 5.58 -23.16 -8.19
N PRO A 383 6.07 -24.41 -8.12
CA PRO A 383 6.21 -25.22 -9.31
C PRO A 383 4.83 -25.38 -9.94
N HIS A 384 4.61 -24.65 -11.04
CA HIS A 384 3.45 -24.88 -11.87
C HIS A 384 3.48 -26.35 -12.28
N PRO A 385 2.37 -27.10 -12.12
CA PRO A 385 2.28 -28.40 -12.76
C PRO A 385 2.48 -28.14 -14.25
N GLU A 386 3.52 -28.77 -14.81
CA GLU A 386 3.93 -28.62 -16.20
C GLU A 386 2.70 -28.57 -17.11
N ALA A 387 2.63 -27.54 -17.95
CA ALA A 387 1.78 -27.54 -19.11
C ALA A 387 1.99 -28.88 -19.83
N SER A 388 0.99 -29.75 -19.77
CA SER A 388 1.03 -31.08 -20.37
C SER A 388 1.14 -30.93 -21.88
N GLN A 389 2.38 -30.90 -22.34
CA GLN A 389 2.75 -31.06 -23.74
C GLN A 389 2.19 -32.40 -24.23
N GLN A 390 1.41 -32.27 -25.30
CA GLN A 390 1.07 -33.30 -26.29
C GLN A 390 1.91 -34.58 -26.17
N ARG A 391 1.33 -35.62 -25.58
CA ARG A 391 1.71 -37.00 -25.90
C ARG A 391 0.74 -37.54 -26.94
N ASN A 392 1.13 -37.39 -28.21
CA ASN A 392 0.64 -38.23 -29.28
C ASN A 392 1.17 -39.66 -29.07
N GLY A 393 0.28 -40.62 -28.89
CA GLY A 393 0.55 -42.06 -28.83
C GLY A 393 -0.74 -42.84 -29.13
N PRO A 394 -0.67 -43.99 -29.82
CA PRO A 394 -1.65 -44.37 -30.84
C PRO A 394 -2.89 -45.08 -30.29
N HIS A 395 -3.99 -44.86 -31.02
CA HIS A 395 -5.24 -45.63 -31.06
C HIS A 395 -5.35 -46.84 -30.11
N GLY A 396 -5.99 -46.63 -28.98
CA GLY A 396 -6.64 -47.67 -28.18
C GLY A 396 -8.16 -47.49 -28.26
N HIS A 397 -8.86 -48.53 -28.69
CA HIS A 397 -10.30 -48.61 -28.92
C HIS A 397 -11.17 -47.81 -27.93
N VAL A 398 -11.95 -46.86 -28.46
CA VAL A 398 -13.15 -46.33 -27.82
C VAL A 398 -14.17 -47.47 -27.76
N GLN A 399 -14.37 -48.03 -26.56
CA GLN A 399 -15.62 -48.69 -26.23
C GLN A 399 -16.59 -47.60 -25.80
N ASP A 400 -17.60 -47.35 -26.63
CA ASP A 400 -18.77 -46.56 -26.28
C ASP A 400 -19.45 -47.17 -25.05
N HIS A 401 -19.28 -46.51 -23.90
CA HIS A 401 -20.20 -46.67 -22.78
C HIS A 401 -21.31 -45.62 -22.93
N PRO A 402 -22.59 -46.04 -23.09
CA PRO A 402 -23.70 -45.11 -23.10
C PRO A 402 -24.09 -44.72 -21.67
N GLY A 403 -24.05 -43.42 -21.35
CA GLY A 403 -24.89 -42.80 -20.32
C GLY A 403 -24.24 -42.45 -18.98
N GLU A 404 -23.62 -41.27 -18.90
CA GLU A 404 -23.80 -40.41 -17.73
C GLU A 404 -24.84 -39.35 -18.11
N SER A 405 -26.09 -39.60 -17.74
CA SER A 405 -27.14 -38.58 -17.81
C SER A 405 -26.73 -37.40 -16.93
N ALA A 406 -26.48 -36.23 -17.51
CA ALA A 406 -26.42 -34.99 -16.75
C ALA A 406 -27.69 -34.92 -15.88
N GLN A 407 -27.53 -35.02 -14.55
CA GLN A 407 -28.65 -34.94 -13.63
C GLN A 407 -29.25 -33.54 -13.78
N ARG A 408 -30.40 -33.49 -14.45
CA ARG A 408 -31.13 -32.26 -14.71
C ARG A 408 -32.26 -32.17 -13.70
N GLU A 409 -32.19 -31.14 -12.87
CA GLU A 409 -33.20 -30.86 -11.85
C GLU A 409 -34.56 -30.54 -12.48
N SER A 410 -35.64 -30.90 -11.79
CA SER A 410 -36.99 -30.65 -12.31
C SER A 410 -37.28 -29.14 -12.37
N PRO A 411 -38.07 -28.66 -13.34
CA PRO A 411 -38.47 -27.24 -13.41
C PRO A 411 -39.15 -26.76 -12.13
N GLU A 412 -39.96 -27.62 -11.50
CA GLU A 412 -40.63 -27.34 -10.22
C GLU A 412 -39.62 -27.10 -9.09
N ARG A 413 -38.54 -27.89 -9.06
CA ARG A 413 -37.46 -27.73 -8.09
C ARG A 413 -36.73 -26.41 -8.31
N ILE A 414 -36.44 -26.04 -9.56
CA ILE A 414 -35.82 -24.76 -9.90
C ILE A 414 -36.70 -23.58 -9.47
N SER A 415 -38.00 -23.62 -9.78
CA SER A 415 -38.96 -22.59 -9.31
C SER A 415 -38.97 -22.46 -7.79
N SER A 416 -38.96 -23.59 -7.07
CA SER A 416 -38.89 -23.59 -5.60
C SER A 416 -37.61 -22.93 -5.06
N LEU A 417 -36.45 -23.21 -5.68
CA LEU A 417 -35.18 -22.59 -5.30
C LEU A 417 -35.16 -21.09 -5.60
N LEU A 418 -35.76 -20.65 -6.71
CA LEU A 418 -35.89 -19.23 -7.07
C LEU A 418 -36.73 -18.44 -6.05
N GLU A 419 -37.81 -19.03 -5.54
CA GLU A 419 -38.67 -18.41 -4.53
C GLU A 419 -38.02 -18.34 -3.14
N GLN A 420 -37.28 -19.37 -2.77
CA GLN A 420 -36.63 -19.47 -1.45
C GLN A 420 -35.31 -18.71 -1.36
N GLY A 421 -34.60 -18.60 -2.49
CA GLY A 421 -33.24 -18.10 -2.53
C GLY A 421 -33.09 -16.58 -2.42
N HIS A 422 -31.88 -16.17 -2.08
CA HIS A 422 -31.45 -14.78 -2.10
C HIS A 422 -30.95 -14.43 -3.50
N ARG A 423 -31.57 -13.43 -4.15
CA ARG A 423 -31.03 -12.85 -5.39
C ARG A 423 -29.82 -11.99 -5.03
N VAL A 424 -28.64 -12.43 -5.44
CA VAL A 424 -27.36 -11.75 -5.19
C VAL A 424 -26.87 -11.17 -6.51
N THR A 425 -26.58 -9.87 -6.50
CA THR A 425 -25.81 -9.22 -7.56
C THR A 425 -24.33 -9.34 -7.21
N VAL A 426 -23.56 -10.00 -8.07
CA VAL A 426 -22.14 -10.32 -7.86
C VAL A 426 -21.29 -9.05 -7.96
N THR A 427 -20.41 -8.84 -6.99
CA THR A 427 -19.35 -7.81 -7.01
C THR A 427 -17.99 -8.44 -7.34
N GLY A 428 -17.74 -9.65 -6.85
CA GLY A 428 -16.52 -10.39 -7.15
C GLY A 428 -16.56 -11.81 -6.61
N VAL A 429 -15.71 -12.66 -7.18
CA VAL A 429 -15.57 -14.07 -6.84
C VAL A 429 -14.13 -14.34 -6.46
N LEU A 430 -13.92 -15.08 -5.38
CA LEU A 430 -12.60 -15.47 -4.90
C LEU A 430 -12.55 -16.99 -4.68
N PRO A 431 -11.76 -17.75 -5.46
CA PRO A 431 -11.48 -19.15 -5.16
C PRO A 431 -10.69 -19.27 -3.85
N GLN A 432 -10.90 -20.33 -3.08
CA GLN A 432 -10.11 -20.60 -1.88
C GLN A 432 -8.89 -21.47 -2.24
N PRO A 433 -7.67 -21.02 -1.96
CA PRO A 433 -6.47 -21.68 -2.47
C PRO A 433 -6.20 -23.07 -1.90
N ASP A 434 -6.76 -23.40 -0.73
CA ASP A 434 -6.58 -24.73 -0.13
C ASP A 434 -7.66 -25.75 -0.56
N ASP A 435 -8.65 -25.33 -1.35
CA ASP A 435 -9.82 -26.15 -1.67
C ASP A 435 -10.47 -25.70 -2.99
N GLU A 436 -10.20 -26.44 -4.08
CA GLU A 436 -10.68 -26.16 -5.44
C GLU A 436 -12.22 -26.15 -5.55
N HIS A 437 -12.94 -26.62 -4.54
CA HIS A 437 -14.41 -26.62 -4.51
C HIS A 437 -15.01 -25.50 -3.67
N ARG A 438 -14.19 -24.65 -3.03
CA ARG A 438 -14.67 -23.54 -2.19
C ARG A 438 -14.47 -22.19 -2.84
N TYR A 439 -15.55 -21.41 -2.83
CA TYR A 439 -15.58 -20.06 -3.38
C TYR A 439 -16.21 -19.09 -2.38
N ILE A 440 -15.72 -17.86 -2.40
CA ILE A 440 -16.34 -16.73 -1.74
C ILE A 440 -16.87 -15.81 -2.83
N ILE A 441 -18.17 -15.53 -2.81
CA ILE A 441 -18.80 -14.57 -3.72
C ILE A 441 -19.21 -13.36 -2.90
N ALA A 442 -18.56 -12.23 -3.13
CA ALA A 442 -18.98 -10.94 -2.60
C ALA A 442 -20.09 -10.36 -3.48
N GLY A 443 -21.12 -9.79 -2.88
CA GLY A 443 -22.22 -9.20 -3.63
C GLY A 443 -23.19 -8.41 -2.77
N THR A 444 -24.34 -8.09 -3.36
CA THR A 444 -25.42 -7.39 -2.67
C THR A 444 -26.77 -8.06 -2.89
N VAL A 445 -27.66 -7.96 -1.91
CA VAL A 445 -29.05 -8.44 -1.98
C VAL A 445 -29.97 -7.26 -1.76
N LEU A 446 -31.00 -7.11 -2.60
CA LEU A 446 -32.02 -6.09 -2.39
C LEU A 446 -32.89 -6.44 -1.17
N LYS A 447 -33.10 -5.49 -0.24
CA LYS A 447 -34.05 -5.70 0.86
C LYS A 447 -35.47 -5.82 0.32
N ARG A 448 -36.25 -6.75 0.89
CA ARG A 448 -37.67 -6.98 0.53
C ARG A 448 -38.59 -5.76 0.72
N ASN A 449 -38.18 -4.77 1.52
CA ASN A 449 -38.98 -3.60 1.87
C ASN A 449 -38.69 -2.36 1.00
N GLY A 450 -37.94 -2.50 -0.10
CA GLY A 450 -37.76 -1.48 -1.13
C GLY A 450 -36.48 -0.63 -0.99
N GLY A 451 -35.74 -0.52 -2.10
CA GLY A 451 -34.67 0.45 -2.33
C GLY A 451 -33.26 0.01 -1.93
N ASP A 452 -33.05 -0.35 -0.68
CA ASP A 452 -31.68 -0.52 -0.15
C ASP A 452 -31.08 -1.90 -0.49
N SER A 453 -29.91 -1.87 -1.12
CA SER A 453 -29.05 -3.04 -1.25
C SER A 453 -28.33 -3.31 0.09
N GLN A 454 -28.26 -4.59 0.47
CA GLN A 454 -27.51 -5.03 1.63
C GLN A 454 -26.31 -5.87 1.17
N PRO A 455 -25.08 -5.56 1.60
CA PRO A 455 -23.93 -6.36 1.26
C PRO A 455 -24.02 -7.75 1.88
N VAL A 456 -23.49 -8.74 1.14
CA VAL A 456 -23.48 -10.14 1.51
C VAL A 456 -22.17 -10.78 1.04
N ALA A 457 -21.71 -11.78 1.78
CA ALA A 457 -20.73 -12.73 1.28
C ALA A 457 -21.37 -14.11 1.20
N VAL A 458 -21.15 -14.83 0.12
CA VAL A 458 -21.62 -16.20 -0.05
C VAL A 458 -20.42 -17.11 0.10
N GLN A 459 -20.52 -18.08 1.00
CA GLN A 459 -19.54 -19.14 1.16
C GLN A 459 -20.08 -20.40 0.50
N VAL A 460 -19.47 -20.78 -0.61
CA VAL A 460 -19.75 -22.05 -1.29
C VAL A 460 -18.90 -23.13 -0.63
N ILE A 461 -19.56 -24.18 -0.14
CA ILE A 461 -18.93 -25.34 0.53
C ILE A 461 -18.98 -26.57 -0.36
N ASP A 462 -18.19 -27.58 -0.03
CA ASP A 462 -17.87 -28.77 -0.82
C ASP A 462 -19.10 -29.60 -1.27
N HIS A 463 -20.26 -29.40 -0.65
CA HIS A 463 -21.51 -30.10 -0.96
C HIS A 463 -22.59 -29.19 -1.55
N ALA A 464 -22.24 -27.96 -1.92
CA ALA A 464 -23.20 -27.04 -2.54
C ALA A 464 -23.52 -27.52 -3.96
N CYS A 465 -24.81 -27.64 -4.28
CA CYS A 465 -25.27 -27.96 -5.63
C CYS A 465 -25.29 -26.70 -6.50
N ILE A 466 -24.55 -26.71 -7.61
CA ILE A 466 -24.45 -25.56 -8.51
C ILE A 466 -25.22 -25.89 -9.78
N LEU A 467 -26.21 -25.07 -10.09
CA LEU A 467 -27.17 -25.33 -11.16
C LEU A 467 -27.18 -24.14 -12.12
N ARG A 468 -27.30 -24.40 -13.41
CA ARG A 468 -27.78 -23.38 -14.34
C ARG A 468 -29.27 -23.15 -14.12
N TYR A 469 -29.78 -21.98 -14.50
CA TYR A 469 -31.23 -21.73 -14.52
C TYR A 469 -32.03 -22.74 -15.38
N THR A 470 -31.37 -23.47 -16.29
CA THR A 470 -31.95 -24.55 -17.10
C THR A 470 -32.14 -25.88 -16.36
N GLY A 471 -31.65 -25.97 -15.11
CA GLY A 471 -31.67 -27.16 -14.25
C GLY A 471 -30.44 -28.07 -14.39
N GLU A 472 -29.48 -27.72 -15.25
CA GLU A 472 -28.25 -28.49 -15.44
C GLU A 472 -27.26 -28.24 -14.29
N GLN A 473 -26.77 -29.31 -13.67
CA GLN A 473 -25.71 -29.22 -12.67
C GLN A 473 -24.34 -28.95 -13.31
N VAL A 474 -23.59 -28.03 -12.74
CA VAL A 474 -22.27 -27.60 -13.23
C VAL A 474 -21.20 -27.65 -12.13
N ALA A 475 -19.94 -27.71 -12.54
CA ALA A 475 -18.81 -27.73 -11.63
C ALA A 475 -18.55 -26.33 -11.01
N PRO A 476 -17.91 -26.26 -9.81
CA PRO A 476 -17.54 -25.00 -9.16
C PRO A 476 -16.72 -24.04 -10.01
N ALA A 477 -15.92 -24.55 -10.96
CA ALA A 477 -15.16 -23.75 -11.90
C ALA A 477 -16.03 -22.75 -12.70
N ALA A 478 -17.32 -23.04 -12.89
CA ALA A 478 -18.26 -22.14 -13.57
C ALA A 478 -18.45 -20.78 -12.86
N PHE A 479 -18.05 -20.65 -11.59
CA PHE A 479 -18.05 -19.34 -10.92
C PHE A 479 -16.98 -18.38 -11.44
N GLN A 480 -15.94 -18.88 -12.09
CA GLN A 480 -14.91 -18.03 -12.70
C GLN A 480 -15.48 -17.22 -13.89
N ASP A 481 -16.55 -17.71 -14.51
CA ASP A 481 -17.24 -17.03 -15.61
C ASP A 481 -18.23 -15.94 -15.11
N LEU A 482 -18.45 -15.84 -13.80
CA LEU A 482 -19.32 -14.80 -13.23
C LEU A 482 -18.64 -13.44 -13.28
N HIS A 483 -19.19 -12.56 -14.12
CA HIS A 483 -18.79 -11.16 -14.18
C HIS A 483 -19.48 -10.32 -13.11
N GLU A 484 -18.89 -9.16 -12.82
CA GLU A 484 -19.52 -8.16 -11.97
C GLU A 484 -20.89 -7.74 -12.51
N GLY A 485 -21.87 -7.64 -11.62
CA GLY A 485 -23.26 -7.36 -11.98
C GLY A 485 -24.08 -8.60 -12.33
N ALA A 486 -23.47 -9.77 -12.49
CA ALA A 486 -24.20 -11.02 -12.69
C ALA A 486 -25.19 -11.27 -11.55
N ALA A 487 -26.39 -11.72 -11.89
CA ALA A 487 -27.44 -12.02 -10.94
C ALA A 487 -27.52 -13.54 -10.71
N ILE A 488 -27.23 -13.97 -9.48
CA ILE A 488 -27.29 -15.36 -9.06
C ILE A 488 -28.37 -15.54 -7.99
N VAL A 489 -28.86 -16.76 -7.80
CA VAL A 489 -29.76 -17.10 -6.69
C VAL A 489 -29.09 -18.07 -5.74
N VAL A 490 -29.02 -17.70 -4.47
CA VAL A 490 -28.30 -18.47 -3.44
C VAL A 490 -29.27 -18.94 -2.38
N VAL A 491 -29.35 -20.26 -2.20
CA VAL A 491 -30.14 -20.89 -1.13
C VAL A 491 -29.19 -21.39 -0.04
N GLY A 492 -29.41 -20.94 1.18
CA GLY A 492 -28.53 -21.28 2.30
C GLY A 492 -28.86 -20.56 3.59
N LYS A 493 -28.10 -20.86 4.64
CA LYS A 493 -28.28 -20.22 5.95
C LYS A 493 -27.50 -18.92 6.03
N LYS A 494 -28.20 -17.80 6.23
CA LYS A 494 -27.57 -16.49 6.45
C LYS A 494 -27.19 -16.30 7.92
N SER A 495 -25.95 -15.87 8.18
CA SER A 495 -25.44 -15.55 9.51
C SER A 495 -25.73 -14.07 9.90
N LYS A 496 -25.50 -13.73 11.17
CA LYS A 496 -25.61 -12.34 11.66
C LYS A 496 -24.61 -11.37 11.00
N ARG A 497 -23.53 -11.88 10.41
CA ARG A 497 -22.53 -11.09 9.68
C ARG A 497 -22.81 -11.00 8.19
N ASN A 498 -24.04 -11.33 7.75
CA ASN A 498 -24.43 -11.37 6.34
C ASN A 498 -23.57 -12.32 5.48
N VAL A 499 -23.11 -13.43 6.07
CA VAL A 499 -22.53 -14.54 5.31
C VAL A 499 -23.61 -15.57 5.04
N ILE A 500 -23.86 -15.92 3.77
CA ILE A 500 -24.74 -17.02 3.38
C ILE A 500 -23.88 -18.26 3.19
N LEU A 501 -24.10 -19.28 4.01
CA LEU A 501 -23.53 -20.61 3.79
C LEU A 501 -24.38 -21.32 2.73
N ALA A 502 -23.89 -21.37 1.49
CA ALA A 502 -24.65 -21.85 0.35
C ALA A 502 -24.81 -23.37 0.38
N THR A 503 -26.02 -23.81 0.09
CA THR A 503 -26.35 -25.22 -0.18
C THR A 503 -26.71 -25.43 -1.66
N HIS A 504 -27.29 -24.40 -2.29
CA HIS A 504 -27.52 -24.37 -3.73
C HIS A 504 -27.17 -22.98 -4.27
N VAL A 505 -26.61 -22.94 -5.47
CA VAL A 505 -26.36 -21.70 -6.22
C VAL A 505 -26.86 -21.87 -7.63
N LEU A 506 -27.75 -20.98 -8.07
CA LEU A 506 -28.21 -20.90 -9.44
C LEU A 506 -27.46 -19.78 -10.16
N ILE A 507 -26.82 -20.12 -11.27
CA ILE A 507 -26.03 -19.21 -12.11
C ILE A 507 -26.53 -19.10 -13.54
#